data_AF-A0A6A5CCV7-F1
#
_entry.id   AF-A0A6A5CCV7-F1
#
_cell.length_a   1.000
_cell.length_b   1.000
_cell.length_c   1.000
_cell.angle_alpha   90.00
_cell.angle_beta   90.00
_cell.angle_gamma   90.00
#
_symmetry.space_group_name_H-M   'P 1'
#
loop_
_entity.id
_entity.type
_entity.pdbx_description
1 polymer ?
#
loop_
_entity_poly.entity_id
_entity_poly.type
_entity_poly.pdbx_seq_one_letter_code
_entity_poly.pdbx_strand_id
1 'polypeptide(L)'
;MINLNDIANVKLKHVEKPIEKSSLDYKKMSSSECSISWLQLENENLSRYRQNQILAQLDQWIPLVPSELTFDTLFIDIEKDVALLFIEYHEKLELFHQHSVVHPSDHTYCEADEFVNQLLNSMKKENSIQKLQQQIDECRLWNKQVRSPLFFKLSSRSPKDVTRMNDKNVDDLFEQDLNDHYTTELKKQIIPIEFYLSQELQQNFFKVYQDLIETYVDFWNESSPTKNKIALREWDPTIDIRFELRTFVVNSKLRACSQYNHVIYVEELEKYQFEIRALIHETIHYLQENFFKGVFTTYVADFVIYPKFF
;
A
#
# COMPACT_ATOMS: atom_id res chain seq x y z
N MET A 1 -3.45 -15.73 -18.60
CA MET A 1 -2.82 -15.04 -19.76
C MET A 1 -3.91 -14.24 -20.45
N ILE A 2 -3.84 -12.91 -20.39
CA ILE A 2 -4.78 -12.01 -21.08
C ILE A 2 -4.34 -11.91 -22.54
N ASN A 3 -5.28 -12.03 -23.46
CA ASN A 3 -5.03 -11.99 -24.90
C ASN A 3 -4.73 -10.53 -25.33
N LEU A 4 -3.52 -10.29 -25.82
CA LEU A 4 -3.05 -8.96 -26.24
C LEU A 4 -3.88 -8.33 -27.38
N ASN A 5 -4.61 -9.15 -28.15
CA ASN A 5 -5.46 -8.65 -29.24
C ASN A 5 -6.72 -7.91 -28.75
N ASP A 6 -7.12 -8.09 -27.50
CA ASP A 6 -8.31 -7.42 -26.94
C ASP A 6 -8.03 -5.95 -26.56
N ILE A 7 -6.76 -5.55 -26.46
CA ILE A 7 -6.32 -4.20 -26.06
C ILE A 7 -6.22 -3.25 -27.26
N ALA A 8 -6.02 -3.79 -28.47
CA ALA A 8 -5.72 -3.01 -29.68
C ALA A 8 -6.88 -2.12 -30.19
N ASN A 9 -8.10 -2.29 -29.67
CA ASN A 9 -9.30 -1.57 -30.14
C ASN A 9 -9.81 -0.47 -29.19
N VAL A 10 -9.10 -0.17 -28.10
CA VAL A 10 -9.52 0.87 -27.14
C VAL A 10 -9.03 2.25 -27.61
N LYS A 11 -9.92 3.05 -28.23
CA LYS A 11 -9.68 4.48 -28.46
C LYS A 11 -9.84 5.25 -27.14
N LEU A 12 -8.72 5.70 -26.58
CA LEU A 12 -8.70 6.49 -25.35
C LEU A 12 -9.28 7.90 -25.58
N LYS A 13 -10.46 8.18 -25.03
CA LYS A 13 -10.97 9.55 -24.83
C LYS A 13 -10.28 10.19 -23.62
N HIS A 14 -10.19 11.53 -23.66
CA HIS A 14 -9.61 12.41 -22.65
C HIS A 14 -9.81 11.91 -21.20
N VAL A 15 -8.73 11.95 -20.41
CA VAL A 15 -8.75 11.65 -18.98
C VAL A 15 -9.60 12.70 -18.26
N GLU A 16 -10.83 12.34 -17.92
CA GLU A 16 -11.65 13.09 -16.97
C GLU A 16 -11.12 12.87 -15.54
N LYS A 17 -11.40 13.83 -14.66
CA LYS A 17 -10.91 13.91 -13.27
C LYS A 17 -11.06 12.58 -12.50
N PRO A 18 -10.18 12.30 -11.52
CA PRO A 18 -10.33 11.12 -10.66
C PRO A 18 -11.74 11.10 -10.04
N ILE A 19 -12.42 9.97 -10.20
CA ILE A 19 -13.77 9.76 -9.64
C ILE A 19 -13.62 9.70 -8.12
N GLU A 20 -14.13 10.69 -7.42
CA GLU A 20 -14.20 10.66 -5.95
C GLU A 20 -15.24 9.61 -5.53
N LYS A 21 -14.87 8.64 -4.66
CA LYS A 21 -15.81 7.62 -4.11
C LYS A 21 -17.07 8.25 -3.51
N SER A 22 -16.97 9.46 -2.95
CA SER A 22 -18.10 10.25 -2.40
C SER A 22 -19.11 10.72 -3.43
N SER A 23 -18.75 10.74 -4.72
CA SER A 23 -19.64 11.11 -5.82
C SER A 23 -20.46 9.95 -6.37
N LEU A 24 -20.09 8.70 -6.03
CA LEU A 24 -20.84 7.48 -6.33
C LEU A 24 -21.94 7.28 -5.26
N ASP A 25 -22.89 8.22 -5.23
CA ASP A 25 -23.95 8.26 -4.23
C ASP A 25 -25.06 7.28 -4.62
N TYR A 26 -24.92 6.01 -4.19
CA TYR A 26 -25.86 4.90 -4.43
C TYR A 26 -27.33 5.20 -4.07
N LYS A 27 -27.60 6.23 -3.27
CA LYS A 27 -28.93 6.55 -2.73
C LYS A 27 -29.82 7.42 -3.63
N LYS A 28 -29.38 7.87 -4.81
CA LYS A 28 -30.22 8.66 -5.74
C LYS A 28 -30.96 7.83 -6.81
N MET A 29 -31.00 6.50 -6.68
CA MET A 29 -31.61 5.59 -7.67
C MET A 29 -33.15 5.46 -7.63
N SER A 30 -33.90 6.36 -6.99
CA SER A 30 -35.37 6.28 -6.93
C SER A 30 -36.13 7.19 -7.91
N SER A 31 -35.44 7.93 -8.78
CA SER A 31 -36.12 8.69 -9.84
C SER A 31 -36.13 7.90 -11.15
N SER A 32 -37.34 7.58 -11.61
CA SER A 32 -37.69 6.69 -12.73
C SER A 32 -37.31 7.21 -14.13
N GLU A 33 -36.36 8.14 -14.24
CA GLU A 33 -35.92 8.75 -15.50
C GLU A 33 -34.40 8.66 -15.69
N CYS A 34 -33.75 7.69 -15.05
CA CYS A 34 -32.34 7.45 -15.29
C CYS A 34 -32.18 6.75 -16.66
N SER A 35 -31.80 7.53 -17.68
CA SER A 35 -31.56 7.01 -19.03
C SER A 35 -30.55 5.84 -18.98
N ILE A 36 -30.85 4.74 -19.69
CA ILE A 36 -30.00 3.54 -19.80
C ILE A 36 -28.54 3.90 -20.12
N SER A 37 -28.32 5.01 -20.83
CA SER A 37 -26.99 5.54 -21.18
C SER A 37 -26.14 5.97 -19.97
N TRP A 38 -26.73 6.50 -18.90
CA TRP A 38 -25.98 6.96 -17.73
C TRP A 38 -25.51 5.78 -16.88
N LEU A 39 -26.40 4.81 -16.64
CA LEU A 39 -26.06 3.58 -15.92
C LEU A 39 -24.97 2.78 -16.65
N GLN A 40 -25.01 2.75 -17.99
CA GLN A 40 -23.94 2.15 -18.79
C GLN A 40 -22.60 2.87 -18.60
N LEU A 41 -22.59 4.21 -18.68
CA LEU A 41 -21.39 5.01 -18.49
C LEU A 41 -20.80 4.83 -17.08
N GLU A 42 -21.63 4.78 -16.04
CA GLU A 42 -21.17 4.51 -14.67
C GLU A 42 -20.57 3.11 -14.53
N ASN A 43 -21.22 2.09 -15.08
CA ASN A 43 -20.70 0.72 -15.05
C ASN A 43 -19.36 0.59 -15.78
N GLU A 44 -19.18 1.29 -16.90
CA GLU A 44 -17.90 1.37 -17.61
C GLU A 44 -16.82 2.07 -16.77
N ASN A 45 -17.18 3.18 -16.12
CA ASN A 45 -16.28 3.91 -15.25
C ASN A 45 -15.85 3.08 -14.02
N LEU A 46 -16.78 2.37 -13.39
CA LEU A 46 -16.51 1.44 -12.29
C LEU A 46 -15.61 0.29 -12.75
N SER A 47 -15.88 -0.28 -13.91
CA SER A 47 -15.06 -1.35 -14.49
C SER A 47 -13.64 -0.88 -14.77
N ARG A 48 -13.47 0.34 -15.31
CA ARG A 48 -12.17 0.97 -15.54
C ARG A 48 -11.43 1.25 -14.24
N TYR A 49 -12.13 1.79 -13.23
CA TYR A 49 -11.57 2.00 -11.90
C TYR A 49 -11.06 0.69 -11.30
N ARG A 50 -11.86 -0.39 -11.37
CA ARG A 50 -11.47 -1.72 -10.89
C ARG A 50 -10.23 -2.25 -11.59
N GLN A 51 -10.16 -2.15 -12.92
CA GLN A 51 -8.99 -2.57 -13.69
C GLN A 51 -7.75 -1.76 -13.28
N ASN A 52 -7.89 -0.45 -13.07
CA ASN A 52 -6.78 0.39 -12.61
C ASN A 52 -6.31 0.01 -11.20
N GLN A 53 -7.24 -0.30 -10.28
CA GLN A 53 -6.89 -0.77 -8.94
C GLN A 53 -6.12 -2.09 -8.99
N ILE A 54 -6.58 -3.03 -9.81
CA ILE A 54 -5.88 -4.30 -10.03
C ILE A 54 -4.47 -4.04 -10.54
N LEU A 55 -4.32 -3.25 -11.62
CA LEU A 55 -3.02 -2.96 -12.21
C LEU A 55 -2.08 -2.19 -11.25
N ALA A 56 -2.62 -1.44 -10.29
CA ALA A 56 -1.85 -0.75 -9.27
C ALA A 56 -1.37 -1.67 -8.13
N GLN A 57 -1.90 -2.89 -8.01
CA GLN A 57 -1.43 -3.85 -7.01
C GLN A 57 0.04 -4.21 -7.25
N LEU A 58 0.82 -4.26 -6.18
CA LEU A 58 2.26 -4.53 -6.24
C LEU A 58 2.60 -5.80 -7.01
N ASP A 59 1.83 -6.87 -6.81
CA ASP A 59 2.07 -8.17 -7.44
C ASP A 59 1.77 -8.18 -8.95
N GLN A 60 1.14 -7.12 -9.47
CA GLN A 60 0.88 -6.97 -10.89
C GLN A 60 2.01 -6.22 -11.62
N TRP A 61 2.59 -5.17 -11.00
CA TRP A 61 3.61 -4.37 -11.66
C TRP A 61 5.05 -4.68 -11.23
N ILE A 62 5.30 -5.13 -10.00
CA ILE A 62 6.67 -5.45 -9.55
C ILE A 62 7.34 -6.50 -10.45
N PRO A 63 6.67 -7.59 -10.88
CA PRO A 63 7.29 -8.57 -11.78
C PRO A 63 7.71 -7.99 -13.14
N LEU A 64 7.20 -6.82 -13.51
CA LEU A 64 7.55 -6.12 -14.75
C LEU A 64 8.72 -5.16 -14.56
N VAL A 65 9.09 -4.81 -13.33
CA VAL A 65 10.19 -3.87 -13.07
C VAL A 65 11.48 -4.65 -12.81
N PRO A 66 12.60 -4.29 -13.47
CA PRO A 66 13.89 -4.91 -13.20
C PRO A 66 14.28 -4.84 -11.72
N SER A 67 14.90 -5.90 -11.22
CA SER A 67 15.35 -6.02 -9.82
C SER A 67 16.30 -4.90 -9.39
N GLU A 68 16.96 -4.24 -10.32
CA GLU A 68 17.90 -3.16 -10.04
C GLU A 68 17.20 -1.81 -9.81
N LEU A 69 15.91 -1.70 -10.18
CA LEU A 69 15.09 -0.49 -10.10
C LEU A 69 14.02 -0.55 -9.01
N THR A 70 13.89 -1.67 -8.30
CA THR A 70 12.95 -1.86 -7.20
C THR A 70 13.57 -2.76 -6.13
N PHE A 71 12.98 -2.82 -4.95
CA PHE A 71 13.47 -3.74 -3.92
C PHE A 71 12.94 -5.15 -4.15
N ASP A 72 13.78 -6.14 -3.80
CA ASP A 72 13.38 -7.54 -3.78
C ASP A 72 12.08 -7.70 -2.98
N THR A 73 11.08 -8.30 -3.62
CA THR A 73 9.75 -8.46 -3.03
C THR A 73 9.29 -9.90 -3.20
N LEU A 74 8.81 -10.51 -2.12
CA LEU A 74 8.09 -11.78 -2.14
C LEU A 74 6.61 -11.52 -1.90
N PHE A 75 5.75 -12.24 -2.61
CA PHE A 75 4.31 -12.21 -2.39
C PHE A 75 3.83 -13.53 -1.79
N ILE A 76 3.01 -13.45 -0.74
CA ILE A 76 2.34 -14.57 -0.10
C ILE A 76 0.84 -14.37 -0.26
N ASP A 77 0.15 -15.35 -0.82
CA ASP A 77 -1.30 -15.27 -1.04
C ASP A 77 -2.04 -15.29 0.30
N ILE A 78 -3.04 -14.41 0.44
CA ILE A 78 -3.99 -14.48 1.56
C ILE A 78 -5.16 -15.36 1.12
N GLU A 79 -5.33 -16.51 1.78
CA GLU A 79 -6.50 -17.36 1.54
C GLU A 79 -7.79 -16.67 2.04
N LYS A 80 -8.94 -16.97 1.41
CA LYS A 80 -10.19 -16.26 1.70
C LYS A 80 -10.63 -16.43 3.15
N ASP A 81 -10.50 -17.64 3.69
CA ASP A 81 -10.79 -17.95 5.09
C ASP A 81 -9.92 -17.12 6.05
N VAL A 82 -8.63 -16.97 5.74
CA VAL A 82 -7.72 -16.10 6.51
C VAL A 82 -8.16 -14.64 6.43
N ALA A 83 -8.53 -14.15 5.25
CA ALA A 83 -9.02 -12.78 5.09
C ALA A 83 -10.30 -12.53 5.90
N LEU A 84 -11.25 -13.47 5.86
CA LEU A 84 -12.50 -13.38 6.63
C LEU A 84 -12.24 -13.42 8.14
N LEU A 85 -11.27 -14.21 8.61
CA LEU A 85 -10.86 -14.20 10.01
C LEU A 85 -10.31 -12.82 10.40
N PHE A 86 -9.40 -12.24 9.62
CA PHE A 86 -8.88 -10.89 9.91
C PHE A 86 -10.00 -9.84 9.97
N ILE A 87 -10.98 -9.93 9.06
CA ILE A 87 -12.17 -9.07 9.06
C ILE A 87 -12.97 -9.24 10.36
N GLU A 88 -13.32 -10.46 10.72
CA GLU A 88 -14.08 -10.77 11.94
C GLU A 88 -13.36 -10.29 13.20
N TYR A 89 -12.04 -10.51 13.27
CA TYR A 89 -11.20 -10.06 14.38
C TYR A 89 -11.19 -8.53 14.49
N HIS A 90 -11.16 -7.82 13.36
CA HIS A 90 -11.20 -6.37 13.34
C HIS A 90 -12.55 -5.84 13.83
N GLU A 91 -13.65 -6.42 13.35
CA GLU A 91 -15.00 -6.04 13.76
C GLU A 91 -15.20 -6.23 15.27
N LYS A 92 -14.69 -7.32 15.85
CA LYS A 92 -14.70 -7.56 17.31
C LYS A 92 -13.92 -6.49 18.07
N LEU A 93 -12.76 -6.09 17.57
CA LEU A 93 -11.92 -5.06 18.18
C LEU A 93 -12.60 -3.69 18.14
N GLU A 94 -13.18 -3.31 17.01
CA GLU A 94 -13.97 -2.07 16.84
C GLU A 94 -15.19 -2.04 17.77
N LEU A 95 -15.93 -3.14 17.84
CA LEU A 95 -17.06 -3.25 18.77
C LEU A 95 -16.60 -3.06 20.21
N PHE A 96 -15.51 -3.69 20.63
CA PHE A 96 -14.95 -3.49 21.97
C PHE A 96 -14.60 -2.01 22.22
N HIS A 97 -13.87 -1.35 21.31
CA HIS A 97 -13.52 0.06 21.45
C HIS A 97 -14.75 0.97 21.54
N GLN A 98 -15.79 0.73 20.74
CA GLN A 98 -17.04 1.49 20.81
C GLN A 98 -17.72 1.37 22.17
N HIS A 99 -17.70 0.20 22.80
CA HIS A 99 -18.28 0.00 24.13
C HIS A 99 -17.42 0.65 25.23
N SER A 100 -16.09 0.57 25.13
CA SER A 100 -15.17 1.16 26.11
C SER A 100 -15.21 2.70 26.11
N VAL A 101 -15.39 3.34 24.95
CA VAL A 101 -15.49 4.80 24.82
C VAL A 101 -16.79 5.34 25.46
N VAL A 102 -17.88 4.56 25.44
CA VAL A 102 -19.17 4.97 26.02
C VAL A 102 -19.16 4.86 27.55
N HIS A 103 -18.31 4.00 28.13
CA HIS A 103 -18.20 3.79 29.57
C HIS A 103 -16.74 3.85 30.06
N PRO A 104 -16.08 5.01 30.02
CA PRO A 104 -14.71 5.14 30.49
C PRO A 104 -14.67 4.97 32.02
N SER A 105 -14.05 3.90 32.48
CA SER A 105 -13.69 3.69 33.88
C SER A 105 -12.18 3.52 33.97
N ASP A 106 -11.53 3.87 35.09
CA ASP A 106 -10.06 3.76 35.22
C ASP A 106 -9.52 2.32 35.02
N HIS A 107 -10.41 1.31 35.01
CA HIS A 107 -10.09 -0.09 34.71
C HIS A 107 -10.03 -0.44 33.21
N THR A 108 -10.43 0.46 32.30
CA THR A 108 -10.59 0.13 30.86
C THR A 108 -9.29 -0.19 30.13
N TYR A 109 -8.13 0.30 30.58
CA TYR A 109 -6.86 0.02 29.90
C TYR A 109 -6.41 -1.44 30.10
N CYS A 110 -6.49 -1.95 31.34
CA CYS A 110 -6.14 -3.34 31.61
C CYS A 110 -7.11 -4.31 30.93
N GLU A 111 -8.40 -3.98 30.87
CA GLU A 111 -9.42 -4.78 30.18
C GLU A 111 -9.20 -4.79 28.65
N ALA A 112 -8.76 -3.67 28.07
CA ALA A 112 -8.43 -3.59 26.64
C ALA A 112 -7.24 -4.47 26.27
N ASP A 113 -6.14 -4.38 27.03
CA ASP A 113 -4.96 -5.23 26.80
C ASP A 113 -5.30 -6.71 26.97
N GLU A 114 -6.10 -7.07 27.98
CA GLU A 114 -6.52 -8.44 28.19
C GLU A 114 -7.39 -8.95 27.02
N PHE A 115 -8.40 -8.18 26.61
CA PHE A 115 -9.27 -8.52 25.48
C PHE A 115 -8.46 -8.71 24.18
N VAL A 116 -7.57 -7.76 23.87
CA VAL A 116 -6.70 -7.81 22.69
C VAL A 116 -5.81 -9.05 22.75
N ASN A 117 -5.20 -9.35 23.90
CA ASN A 117 -4.37 -10.54 24.07
C ASN A 117 -5.17 -11.83 23.92
N GLN A 118 -6.38 -11.91 24.47
CA GLN A 118 -7.27 -13.06 24.28
C GLN A 118 -7.63 -13.25 22.80
N LEU A 119 -7.93 -12.15 22.11
CA LEU A 119 -8.26 -12.14 20.69
C LEU A 119 -7.09 -12.63 19.83
N LEU A 120 -5.89 -12.09 20.06
CA LEU A 120 -4.66 -12.51 19.39
C LEU A 120 -4.33 -13.98 19.68
N ASN A 121 -4.50 -14.43 20.92
CA ASN A 121 -4.25 -15.82 21.30
C ASN A 121 -5.26 -16.78 20.65
N SER A 122 -6.50 -16.34 20.43
CA SER A 122 -7.47 -17.10 19.63
C SER A 122 -7.02 -17.18 18.18
N MET A 123 -6.65 -16.05 17.57
CA MET A 123 -6.25 -15.99 16.16
C MET A 123 -5.01 -16.85 15.88
N LYS A 124 -4.03 -16.84 16.79
CA LYS A 124 -2.81 -17.67 16.70
C LYS A 124 -3.07 -19.18 16.76
N LYS A 125 -4.23 -19.62 17.26
CA LYS A 125 -4.61 -21.04 17.31
C LYS A 125 -5.27 -21.51 16.02
N GLU A 126 -5.69 -20.59 15.14
CA GLU A 126 -6.31 -20.94 13.87
C GLU A 126 -5.27 -21.57 12.93
N ASN A 127 -5.55 -22.76 12.42
CA ASN A 127 -4.63 -23.53 11.57
C ASN A 127 -4.25 -22.75 10.30
N SER A 128 -5.19 -22.01 9.71
CA SER A 128 -4.96 -21.21 8.50
C SER A 128 -4.03 -20.02 8.77
N ILE A 129 -4.13 -19.41 9.95
CA ILE A 129 -3.21 -18.35 10.42
C ILE A 129 -1.82 -18.93 10.68
N GLN A 130 -1.71 -20.08 11.33
CA GLN A 130 -0.42 -20.74 11.58
C GLN A 130 0.30 -21.10 10.28
N LYS A 131 -0.45 -21.59 9.28
CA LYS A 131 0.09 -21.88 7.95
C LYS A 131 0.60 -20.61 7.26
N LEU A 132 -0.15 -19.51 7.34
CA LEU A 132 0.29 -18.22 6.80
C LEU A 132 1.56 -17.72 7.50
N GLN A 133 1.60 -17.82 8.84
CA GLN A 133 2.78 -17.46 9.63
C GLN A 133 4.00 -18.28 9.21
N GLN A 134 3.84 -19.60 9.06
CA GLN A 134 4.91 -20.48 8.60
C GLN A 134 5.44 -20.05 7.22
N GLN A 135 4.57 -19.67 6.28
CA GLN A 135 5.00 -19.15 4.98
C GLN A 135 5.80 -17.84 5.07
N ILE A 136 5.46 -16.97 6.02
CA ILE A 136 6.18 -15.73 6.29
C ILE A 136 7.56 -16.04 6.90
N ASP A 137 7.63 -16.97 7.84
CA ASP A 137 8.86 -17.34 8.56
C ASP A 137 9.84 -18.10 7.65
N GLU A 138 9.32 -18.95 6.75
CA GLU A 138 10.10 -19.70 5.75
C GLU A 138 10.45 -18.86 4.50
N CYS A 139 10.05 -17.59 4.47
CA CYS A 139 10.31 -16.70 3.33
C CYS A 139 11.81 -16.65 3.01
N ARG A 140 12.15 -16.96 1.75
CA ARG A 140 13.54 -17.00 1.25
C ARG A 140 14.35 -15.73 1.50
N LEU A 141 13.70 -14.57 1.65
CA LEU A 141 14.38 -13.30 1.92
C LEU A 141 15.07 -13.32 3.29
N TRP A 142 14.61 -14.14 4.23
CA TRP A 142 15.27 -14.37 5.52
C TRP A 142 16.58 -15.16 5.44
N ASN A 143 16.75 -15.94 4.38
CA ASN A 143 17.85 -16.88 4.23
C ASN A 143 19.10 -16.28 3.55
N LYS A 144 19.12 -14.96 3.31
CA LYS A 144 20.33 -14.26 2.87
C LYS A 144 21.37 -14.26 4.02
N GLN A 145 22.66 -14.38 3.68
CA GLN A 145 23.78 -14.42 4.66
C GLN A 145 23.77 -13.22 5.63
N VAL A 146 23.22 -12.09 5.19
CA VAL A 146 22.94 -10.92 6.01
C VAL A 146 21.43 -10.70 5.97
N ARG A 147 20.77 -10.71 7.13
CA ARG A 147 19.35 -10.40 7.24
C ARG A 147 19.16 -8.91 6.99
N SER A 148 18.78 -8.55 5.76
CA SER A 148 18.19 -7.23 5.52
C SER A 148 16.85 -7.15 6.25
N PRO A 149 16.52 -6.03 6.90
CA PRO A 149 15.17 -5.80 7.41
C PRO A 149 14.15 -5.95 6.27
N LEU A 150 12.97 -6.47 6.59
CA LEU A 150 11.86 -6.56 5.63
C LEU A 150 10.74 -5.62 6.06
N PHE A 151 10.13 -4.99 5.07
CA PHE A 151 8.93 -4.20 5.19
C PHE A 151 7.71 -5.00 4.74
N PHE A 152 6.64 -4.95 5.52
CA PHE A 152 5.38 -5.64 5.26
C PHE A 152 4.34 -4.67 4.70
N LYS A 153 3.59 -5.10 3.67
CA LYS A 153 2.33 -4.46 3.27
C LYS A 153 1.42 -5.40 2.51
N LEU A 154 0.15 -5.03 2.34
CA LEU A 154 -0.71 -5.66 1.35
C LEU A 154 -0.31 -5.22 -0.06
N SER A 155 -0.63 -6.04 -1.06
CA SER A 155 -0.37 -5.71 -2.46
C SER A 155 -1.19 -4.52 -2.95
N SER A 156 -2.36 -4.25 -2.36
CA SER A 156 -3.26 -3.13 -2.69
C SER A 156 -2.79 -1.77 -2.21
N ARG A 157 -2.52 -1.57 -0.91
CA ARG A 157 -2.12 -0.27 -0.34
C ARG A 157 -0.96 -0.39 0.63
N SER A 158 -0.22 0.71 0.77
CA SER A 158 0.82 0.84 1.80
C SER A 158 0.19 1.19 3.15
N PRO A 159 0.66 0.64 4.27
CA PRO A 159 0.22 1.05 5.61
C PRO A 159 0.64 2.49 6.00
N LYS A 160 1.49 3.16 5.18
CA LYS A 160 2.05 4.51 5.43
C LYS A 160 1.04 5.64 5.69
N ASP A 161 -0.27 5.41 5.55
CA ASP A 161 -1.33 6.38 5.85
C ASP A 161 -1.96 6.23 7.26
N VAL A 162 -1.40 5.35 8.10
CA VAL A 162 -1.89 5.04 9.45
C VAL A 162 -1.45 6.08 10.50
N THR A 163 -0.58 7.01 10.11
CA THR A 163 -0.13 8.14 10.94
C THR A 163 -1.23 9.10 11.40
N ARG A 164 -2.46 8.99 10.86
CA ARG A 164 -3.59 9.85 11.29
C ARG A 164 -4.14 9.59 12.69
N MET A 165 -3.71 8.53 13.40
CA MET A 165 -4.25 8.25 14.74
C MET A 165 -3.57 9.01 15.89
N ASN A 166 -2.56 9.86 15.64
CA ASN A 166 -2.08 10.83 16.62
C ASN A 166 -1.27 11.96 15.93
N ASP A 167 -1.95 12.88 15.24
CA ASP A 167 -1.28 14.01 14.56
C ASP A 167 -0.36 14.83 15.50
N LYS A 168 -0.60 14.83 16.82
CA LYS A 168 0.31 15.48 17.79
C LYS A 168 1.56 14.66 18.14
N ASN A 169 1.48 13.33 18.18
CA ASN A 169 2.64 12.53 18.51
C ASN A 169 3.51 12.23 17.28
N VAL A 170 2.97 12.26 16.06
CA VAL A 170 3.76 11.98 14.85
C VAL A 170 4.72 13.11 14.56
N ASP A 171 4.30 14.37 14.69
CA ASP A 171 5.20 15.52 14.53
C ASP A 171 6.27 15.54 15.63
N ASP A 172 5.90 15.26 16.89
CA ASP A 172 6.84 15.17 18.01
C ASP A 172 7.81 13.98 17.87
N LEU A 173 7.33 12.82 17.41
CA LEU A 173 8.16 11.64 17.14
C LEU A 173 9.05 11.86 15.92
N PHE A 174 8.60 12.62 14.92
CA PHE A 174 9.38 12.95 13.73
C PHE A 174 10.46 14.00 14.05
N GLU A 175 10.13 15.03 14.83
CA GLU A 175 11.07 15.98 15.41
C GLU A 175 12.08 15.26 16.33
N GLN A 176 11.61 14.32 17.15
CA GLN A 176 12.48 13.50 17.98
C GLN A 176 13.37 12.57 17.15
N ASP A 177 12.86 11.94 16.10
CA ASP A 177 13.63 11.09 15.17
C ASP A 177 14.68 11.90 14.41
N LEU A 178 14.30 13.10 13.94
CA LEU A 178 15.22 14.08 13.35
C LEU A 178 16.32 14.49 14.36
N ASN A 179 15.99 14.72 15.63
CA ASN A 179 16.96 15.11 16.64
C ASN A 179 17.87 13.94 17.08
N ASP A 180 17.31 12.73 17.20
CA ASP A 180 17.98 11.53 17.68
C ASP A 180 18.89 10.90 16.61
N HIS A 181 18.50 10.96 15.32
CA HIS A 181 19.18 10.21 14.25
C HIS A 181 20.12 11.06 13.39
N TYR A 182 20.04 12.39 13.45
CA TYR A 182 20.93 13.29 12.72
C TYR A 182 22.18 13.70 13.52
N THR A 183 22.40 13.12 14.70
CA THR A 183 23.71 13.11 15.36
C THR A 183 24.25 11.67 15.53
N THR A 184 24.79 11.15 14.43
CA THR A 184 25.95 10.23 14.39
C THR A 184 25.83 8.73 14.76
N GLU A 185 24.70 8.17 15.21
CA GLU A 185 24.67 6.74 15.59
C GLU A 185 23.48 5.89 15.04
N LEU A 186 23.30 5.92 13.72
CA LEU A 186 22.45 4.96 12.99
C LEU A 186 23.13 3.58 12.89
N LYS A 187 22.86 2.67 13.84
CA LYS A 187 23.20 1.24 13.66
C LYS A 187 22.42 0.17 14.46
N LYS A 188 21.37 0.48 15.24
CA LYS A 188 20.84 -0.52 16.21
C LYS A 188 19.33 -0.67 16.36
N GLN A 189 18.52 -0.37 15.35
CA GLN A 189 17.10 -0.78 15.38
C GLN A 189 16.72 -1.64 14.17
N ILE A 190 17.31 -2.84 14.15
CA ILE A 190 16.73 -3.99 13.43
C ILE A 190 15.82 -4.67 14.45
N ILE A 191 14.53 -4.32 14.45
CA ILE A 191 13.54 -4.97 15.32
C ILE A 191 13.08 -6.26 14.62
N PRO A 192 13.21 -7.45 15.24
CA PRO A 192 12.78 -8.72 14.65
C PRO A 192 11.26 -8.76 14.38
N ILE A 193 10.86 -9.45 13.31
CA ILE A 193 9.46 -9.62 12.87
C ILE A 193 8.54 -10.31 13.90
N GLU A 194 9.08 -11.00 14.91
CA GLU A 194 8.26 -11.52 16.02
C GLU A 194 7.43 -10.42 16.71
N PHE A 195 7.82 -9.14 16.57
CA PHE A 195 7.11 -7.98 17.11
C PHE A 195 6.04 -7.37 16.18
N TYR A 196 6.08 -7.66 14.87
CA TYR A 196 5.29 -6.94 13.85
C TYR A 196 3.86 -7.47 13.69
N LEU A 197 3.61 -8.76 13.91
CA LEU A 197 2.26 -9.32 13.80
C LEU A 197 1.32 -8.95 14.95
N SER A 198 1.83 -8.55 16.11
CA SER A 198 0.99 -8.20 17.26
C SER A 198 0.76 -6.70 17.43
N GLN A 199 1.76 -5.82 17.29
CA GLN A 199 1.57 -4.38 17.54
C GLN A 199 1.35 -3.56 16.27
N GLU A 200 2.12 -3.79 15.21
CA GLU A 200 1.98 -3.00 13.99
C GLU A 200 0.74 -3.42 13.19
N LEU A 201 0.38 -4.71 13.23
CA LEU A 201 -0.87 -5.21 12.69
C LEU A 201 -2.09 -4.58 13.41
N GLN A 202 -2.02 -4.27 14.71
CA GLN A 202 -3.07 -3.54 15.42
C GLN A 202 -3.21 -2.09 14.94
N GLN A 203 -2.10 -1.37 14.80
CA GLN A 203 -2.13 0.02 14.33
C GLN A 203 -2.54 0.10 12.85
N ASN A 204 -2.08 -0.84 12.03
CA ASN A 204 -2.37 -0.91 10.59
C ASN A 204 -3.68 -1.65 10.26
N PHE A 205 -4.37 -2.20 11.26
CA PHE A 205 -5.50 -3.12 11.08
C PHE A 205 -6.63 -2.49 10.31
N PHE A 206 -6.91 -1.19 10.51
CA PHE A 206 -8.02 -0.51 9.84
C PHE A 206 -7.92 -0.47 8.31
N LYS A 207 -6.72 -0.22 7.77
CA LYS A 207 -6.55 -0.16 6.31
C LYS A 207 -6.38 -1.54 5.71
N VAL A 208 -5.70 -2.45 6.41
CA VAL A 208 -5.66 -3.87 6.06
C VAL A 208 -7.10 -4.40 5.97
N TYR A 209 -7.93 -4.09 6.97
CA TYR A 209 -9.34 -4.39 7.01
C TYR A 209 -10.10 -3.82 5.82
N GLN A 210 -9.96 -2.51 5.52
CA GLN A 210 -10.62 -1.90 4.36
C GLN A 210 -10.24 -2.59 3.04
N ASP A 211 -8.95 -2.88 2.85
CA ASP A 211 -8.45 -3.54 1.64
C ASP A 211 -8.97 -4.99 1.54
N LEU A 212 -9.07 -5.69 2.68
CA LEU A 212 -9.62 -7.04 2.75
C LEU A 212 -11.14 -7.04 2.51
N ILE A 213 -11.91 -6.12 3.09
CA ILE A 213 -13.34 -5.93 2.81
C ILE A 213 -13.55 -5.63 1.33
N GLU A 214 -12.82 -4.65 0.80
CA GLU A 214 -12.95 -4.24 -0.60
C GLU A 214 -12.69 -5.44 -1.53
N THR A 215 -11.69 -6.27 -1.22
CA THR A 215 -11.31 -7.41 -2.07
C THR A 215 -12.15 -8.67 -1.87
N TYR A 216 -12.47 -9.02 -0.63
CA TYR A 216 -13.06 -10.32 -0.25
C TYR A 216 -14.54 -10.25 0.14
N VAL A 217 -15.11 -9.06 0.29
CA VAL A 217 -16.53 -8.85 0.57
C VAL A 217 -17.19 -8.07 -0.56
N ASP A 218 -16.74 -6.84 -0.84
CA ASP A 218 -17.41 -5.95 -1.79
C ASP A 218 -17.23 -6.39 -3.24
N PHE A 219 -16.01 -6.81 -3.60
CA PHE A 219 -15.66 -7.16 -4.98
C PHE A 219 -15.33 -8.63 -5.19
N TRP A 220 -15.56 -9.47 -4.18
CA TRP A 220 -15.28 -10.90 -4.29
C TRP A 220 -16.09 -11.52 -5.42
N ASN A 221 -15.37 -12.21 -6.29
CA ASN A 221 -15.93 -13.11 -7.26
C ASN A 221 -15.03 -14.34 -7.27
N GLU A 222 -15.60 -15.55 -7.27
CA GLU A 222 -14.82 -16.80 -7.36
C GLU A 222 -13.97 -16.86 -8.64
N SER A 223 -14.42 -16.16 -9.69
CA SER A 223 -13.65 -16.00 -10.93
C SER A 223 -12.76 -14.74 -10.94
N SER A 224 -12.66 -14.00 -9.82
CA SER A 224 -11.78 -12.84 -9.72
C SER A 224 -10.33 -13.32 -9.75
N PRO A 225 -9.52 -12.92 -10.76
CA PRO A 225 -8.13 -13.36 -10.86
C PRO A 225 -7.24 -12.76 -9.77
N THR A 226 -7.72 -11.73 -9.06
CA THR A 226 -6.93 -10.96 -8.10
C THR A 226 -7.37 -11.23 -6.68
N LYS A 227 -6.45 -11.82 -5.91
CA LYS A 227 -6.49 -11.97 -4.46
C LYS A 227 -5.50 -10.98 -3.87
N ASN A 228 -5.82 -10.39 -2.73
CA ASN A 228 -4.83 -9.61 -1.99
C ASN A 228 -3.71 -10.53 -1.51
N LYS A 229 -2.48 -10.03 -1.59
CA LYS A 229 -1.29 -10.73 -1.15
C LYS A 229 -0.58 -9.93 -0.07
N ILE A 230 0.13 -10.62 0.80
CA ILE A 230 1.16 -10.04 1.64
C ILE A 230 2.40 -9.85 0.78
N ALA A 231 2.89 -8.61 0.68
CA ALA A 231 4.17 -8.28 0.08
C ALA A 231 5.22 -8.12 1.19
N LEU A 232 6.22 -9.01 1.21
CA LEU A 232 7.41 -8.91 2.02
C LEU A 232 8.51 -8.30 1.15
N ARG A 233 8.89 -7.06 1.43
CA ARG A 233 9.81 -6.29 0.61
C ARG A 233 11.09 -5.99 1.37
N GLU A 234 12.24 -6.18 0.76
CA GLU A 234 13.52 -5.82 1.38
C GLU A 234 13.57 -4.32 1.67
N TRP A 235 13.99 -3.97 2.89
CA TRP A 235 14.23 -2.60 3.31
C TRP A 235 15.72 -2.29 3.18
N ASP A 236 16.02 -1.27 2.39
CA ASP A 236 17.37 -0.73 2.29
C ASP A 236 17.53 0.41 3.32
N PRO A 237 18.32 0.20 4.40
CA PRO A 237 18.50 1.20 5.45
C PRO A 237 19.34 2.41 5.00
N THR A 238 19.87 2.40 3.77
CA THR A 238 20.61 3.52 3.19
C THR A 238 19.72 4.49 2.42
N ILE A 239 18.42 4.21 2.32
CA ILE A 239 17.43 5.13 1.75
C ILE A 239 17.33 6.37 2.64
N ASP A 240 17.50 7.53 2.02
CA ASP A 240 17.17 8.81 2.62
C ASP A 240 15.80 9.27 2.12
N ILE A 241 14.81 9.22 3.01
CA ILE A 241 13.41 9.57 2.69
C ILE A 241 13.24 11.01 2.20
N ARG A 242 14.21 11.90 2.48
CA ARG A 242 14.18 13.29 2.01
C ARG A 242 14.30 13.37 0.48
N PHE A 243 14.92 12.36 -0.13
CA PHE A 243 15.08 12.21 -1.57
C PHE A 243 14.02 11.29 -2.21
N GLU A 244 12.93 10.99 -1.49
CA GLU A 244 11.74 10.35 -2.07
C GLU A 244 10.95 11.38 -2.89
N LEU A 245 10.67 11.05 -4.14
CA LEU A 245 10.02 11.89 -5.14
C LEU A 245 8.81 11.18 -5.71
N ARG A 246 7.69 11.89 -5.83
CA ARG A 246 6.48 11.42 -6.51
C ARG A 246 6.43 11.96 -7.92
N THR A 247 6.26 11.06 -8.88
CA THR A 247 6.22 11.38 -10.31
C THR A 247 4.85 11.08 -10.91
N PHE A 248 4.45 11.91 -11.87
CA PHE A 248 3.17 11.82 -12.56
C PHE A 248 3.42 11.60 -14.04
N VAL A 249 3.05 10.42 -14.54
CA VAL A 249 3.22 10.03 -15.94
C VAL A 249 1.87 10.04 -16.63
N VAL A 250 1.78 10.72 -17.78
CA VAL A 250 0.54 10.82 -18.57
C VAL A 250 0.87 10.66 -20.05
N ASN A 251 0.20 9.70 -20.69
CA ASN A 251 0.46 9.26 -22.06
C ASN A 251 1.94 8.91 -22.27
N SER A 252 2.46 8.07 -21.37
CA SER A 252 3.84 7.55 -21.37
C SER A 252 4.92 8.63 -21.28
N LYS A 253 4.57 9.83 -20.78
CA LYS A 253 5.49 10.95 -20.61
C LYS A 253 5.44 11.49 -19.19
N LEU A 254 6.60 11.72 -18.59
CA LEU A 254 6.72 12.43 -17.32
C LEU A 254 6.11 13.84 -17.46
N ARG A 255 5.15 14.18 -16.61
CA ARG A 255 4.46 15.48 -16.61
C ARG A 255 4.82 16.35 -15.43
N ALA A 256 4.94 15.74 -14.26
CA ALA A 256 5.29 16.43 -13.04
C ALA A 256 6.12 15.52 -12.14
N CYS A 257 6.93 16.13 -11.30
CA CYS A 257 7.68 15.51 -10.24
C CYS A 257 7.60 16.44 -9.03
N SER A 258 7.36 15.89 -7.85
CA SER A 258 7.36 16.63 -6.59
C SER A 258 8.10 15.83 -5.53
N GLN A 259 8.63 16.52 -4.52
CA GLN A 259 9.11 15.84 -3.32
C GLN A 259 7.93 15.14 -2.64
N TYR A 260 8.16 13.91 -2.16
CA TYR A 260 7.13 13.12 -1.49
C TYR A 260 6.80 13.72 -0.12
N ASN A 261 7.83 13.95 0.69
CA ASN A 261 7.70 14.66 1.96
C ASN A 261 7.75 16.18 1.71
N HIS A 262 6.60 16.84 1.78
CA HIS A 262 6.45 18.26 1.45
C HIS A 262 6.79 19.20 2.62
N VAL A 263 7.09 18.67 3.80
CA VAL A 263 7.31 19.46 5.03
C VAL A 263 8.77 19.94 5.14
N ILE A 264 9.68 19.36 4.35
CA ILE A 264 11.12 19.59 4.49
C ILE A 264 11.70 20.19 3.22
N TYR A 265 12.35 21.35 3.35
CA TYR A 265 13.21 21.88 2.31
C TYR A 265 14.56 21.15 2.30
N VAL A 266 14.97 20.65 1.13
CA VAL A 266 16.23 19.91 0.92
C VAL A 266 17.04 20.65 -0.14
N GLU A 267 18.10 21.34 0.28
CA GLU A 267 18.92 22.19 -0.59
C GLU A 267 19.53 21.40 -1.76
N GLU A 268 19.91 20.15 -1.52
CA GLU A 268 20.46 19.26 -2.53
C GLU A 268 19.46 18.98 -3.66
N LEU A 269 18.16 18.83 -3.35
CA LEU A 269 17.14 18.64 -4.38
C LEU A 269 17.02 19.88 -5.28
N GLU A 270 17.17 21.09 -4.74
CA GLU A 270 17.18 22.32 -5.54
C GLU A 270 18.45 22.42 -6.38
N LYS A 271 19.62 22.17 -5.74
CA LYS A 271 20.93 22.25 -6.38
C LYS A 271 21.07 21.28 -7.56
N TYR A 272 20.57 20.06 -7.43
CA TYR A 272 20.72 18.97 -8.42
C TYR A 272 19.43 18.65 -9.18
N GLN A 273 18.47 19.58 -9.21
CA GLN A 273 17.14 19.32 -9.78
C GLN A 273 17.16 18.89 -11.25
N PHE A 274 18.12 19.37 -12.04
CA PHE A 274 18.20 19.06 -13.48
C PHE A 274 18.71 17.64 -13.72
N GLU A 275 19.73 17.22 -12.97
CA GLU A 275 20.31 15.88 -12.98
C GLU A 275 19.29 14.84 -12.48
N ILE A 276 18.63 15.14 -11.36
CA ILE A 276 17.53 14.32 -10.82
C ILE A 276 16.43 14.14 -11.87
N ARG A 277 16.00 15.24 -12.49
CA ARG A 277 14.95 15.20 -13.51
C ARG A 277 15.37 14.39 -14.74
N ALA A 278 16.61 14.54 -15.20
CA ALA A 278 17.14 13.77 -16.32
C ALA A 278 17.12 12.27 -16.00
N LEU A 279 17.63 11.88 -14.83
CA LEU A 279 17.67 10.50 -14.35
C LEU A 279 16.26 9.88 -14.27
N ILE A 280 15.29 10.60 -13.69
CA ILE A 280 13.89 10.14 -13.62
C ILE A 280 13.30 9.99 -15.03
N HIS A 281 13.56 10.96 -15.92
CA HIS A 281 13.05 10.91 -17.28
C HIS A 281 13.61 9.72 -18.07
N GLU A 282 14.91 9.45 -17.94
CA GLU A 282 15.57 8.29 -18.54
C GLU A 282 15.00 6.98 -17.99
N THR A 283 14.83 6.90 -16.66
CA THR A 283 14.25 5.71 -16.00
C THR A 283 12.82 5.45 -16.47
N ILE A 284 11.97 6.48 -16.53
CA ILE A 284 10.60 6.35 -17.04
C ILE A 284 10.59 5.95 -18.51
N HIS A 285 11.44 6.56 -19.34
CA HIS A 285 11.54 6.18 -20.75
C HIS A 285 11.94 4.72 -20.91
N TYR A 286 12.94 4.27 -20.15
CA TYR A 286 13.37 2.88 -20.12
C TYR A 286 12.25 1.92 -19.69
N LEU A 287 11.53 2.23 -18.60
CA LEU A 287 10.38 1.44 -18.15
C LEU A 287 9.27 1.39 -19.20
N GLN A 288 8.98 2.52 -19.87
CA GLN A 288 7.97 2.61 -20.91
C GLN A 288 8.28 1.77 -22.14
N GLU A 289 9.52 1.81 -22.64
CA GLU A 289 9.86 1.06 -23.85
C GLU A 289 10.00 -0.45 -23.61
N ASN A 290 10.44 -0.86 -22.42
CA ASN A 290 10.82 -2.25 -22.18
C ASN A 290 9.75 -3.05 -21.40
N PHE A 291 8.97 -2.41 -20.53
CA PHE A 291 8.13 -3.14 -19.56
C PHE A 291 6.68 -2.67 -19.53
N PHE A 292 6.43 -1.38 -19.69
CA PHE A 292 5.10 -0.79 -19.52
C PHE A 292 4.37 -0.51 -20.85
N LYS A 293 5.00 -0.81 -21.98
CA LYS A 293 4.48 -0.52 -23.32
C LYS A 293 3.09 -1.11 -23.53
N GLY A 294 2.09 -0.24 -23.71
CA GLY A 294 0.69 -0.63 -23.92
C GLY A 294 -0.04 -1.13 -22.67
N VAL A 295 0.63 -1.17 -21.51
CA VAL A 295 0.02 -1.57 -20.23
C VAL A 295 -0.23 -0.34 -19.36
N PHE A 296 0.80 0.46 -19.10
CA PHE A 296 0.71 1.64 -18.25
C PHE A 296 1.05 2.91 -19.02
N THR A 297 0.03 3.60 -19.52
CA THR A 297 0.22 4.90 -20.19
C THR A 297 0.07 6.08 -19.22
N THR A 298 -0.65 5.90 -18.11
CA THR A 298 -0.89 6.94 -17.11
C THR A 298 -0.81 6.34 -15.71
N TYR A 299 0.09 6.83 -14.87
CA TYR A 299 0.32 6.32 -13.53
C TYR A 299 1.08 7.33 -12.66
N VAL A 300 1.08 7.06 -11.36
CA VAL A 300 1.92 7.72 -10.36
C VAL A 300 2.97 6.73 -9.91
N ALA A 301 4.22 7.16 -9.84
CA ALA A 301 5.32 6.33 -9.35
C ALA A 301 6.17 7.12 -8.36
N ASP A 302 6.50 6.47 -7.25
CA ASP A 302 7.36 7.01 -6.22
C ASP A 302 8.80 6.48 -6.45
N PHE A 303 9.76 7.39 -6.55
CA PHE A 303 11.19 7.11 -6.76
C PHE A 303 11.98 7.58 -5.55
N VAL A 304 13.03 6.86 -5.19
CA VAL A 304 14.03 7.32 -4.22
C VAL A 304 15.34 7.52 -4.96
N ILE A 305 15.96 8.68 -4.79
CA ILE A 305 17.27 8.96 -5.38
C ILE A 305 18.34 8.81 -4.30
N TYR A 306 19.37 7.99 -4.57
CA TYR A 306 20.46 7.83 -3.62
C TYR A 306 21.41 9.04 -3.67
N PRO A 307 21.76 9.66 -2.54
CA PRO A 307 22.61 10.85 -2.51
C PRO A 307 24.00 10.65 -3.13
N LYS A 308 24.50 9.41 -3.15
CA LYS A 308 25.80 9.04 -3.77
C LYS A 308 25.91 9.36 -5.28
N PHE A 309 24.81 9.78 -5.90
CA PHE A 309 24.77 10.18 -7.30
C PHE A 309 25.08 11.68 -7.53
N PHE A 310 25.35 12.46 -6.47
CA PHE A 310 25.58 13.92 -6.54
C PHE A 310 26.90 14.42 -5.93
#